data_AF-A0A9E2ACC0-F1
#
_entry.id   AF-A0A9E2ACC0-F1
#
_cell.length_a   1.000
_cell.length_b   1.000
_cell.length_c   1.000
_cell.angle_alpha   90.00
_cell.angle_beta   90.00
_cell.angle_gamma   90.00
#
_symmetry.space_group_name_H-M   'P 1'
#
loop_
_entity.id
_entity.type
_entity.pdbx_description
1 polymer ?
#
loop_
_entity_poly.entity_id
_entity_poly.type
_entity_poly.pdbx_seq_one_letter_code
_entity_poly.pdbx_strand_id
1 'polypeptide(L)'
;MRRAIAVLTLVVVGCGGGVSLDGYYAEIEAASQAFDAATEPLTAGVDLDSDIAAMAESVDPNDPDQVARFLEDATTLAKAQTDDVLAESGVAAAAFVQRLSEVDAPEEVATEHAAAVERGEALVAEIPRIRAEIDAAATLEDFADALSASPIGRLSEEFSAACRDLQAIADGEGITVDLGCG
;
A
#
# COMPACT_ATOMS: atom_id res chain seq x y z
N MET A 1 -18.45 3.80 -45.48
CA MET A 1 -17.71 4.00 -44.22
C MET A 1 -16.28 3.54 -44.44
N ARG A 2 -15.31 4.47 -44.45
CA ARG A 2 -13.90 4.19 -44.79
C ARG A 2 -13.21 3.59 -43.56
N ARG A 3 -12.62 2.40 -43.71
CA ARG A 3 -11.73 1.77 -42.72
C ARG A 3 -10.36 2.42 -42.83
N ALA A 4 -9.93 3.13 -41.78
CA ALA A 4 -8.55 3.61 -41.67
C ALA A 4 -7.71 2.47 -41.08
N ILE A 5 -6.73 2.00 -41.85
CA ILE A 5 -5.69 1.08 -41.40
C ILE A 5 -4.65 1.96 -40.69
N ALA A 6 -4.58 1.87 -39.37
CA ALA A 6 -3.50 2.48 -38.61
C ALA A 6 -2.25 1.62 -38.79
N VAL A 7 -1.23 2.20 -39.43
CA VAL A 7 0.11 1.63 -39.54
C VAL A 7 0.78 1.81 -38.17
N LEU A 8 0.93 0.71 -37.44
CA LEU A 8 1.71 0.68 -36.20
C LEU A 8 3.19 0.62 -36.58
N THR A 9 3.88 1.74 -36.49
CA THR A 9 5.34 1.80 -36.68
C THR A 9 6.01 1.29 -35.42
N LEU A 10 6.32 -0.01 -35.36
CA LEU A 10 7.20 -0.58 -34.34
C LEU A 10 8.63 -0.09 -34.60
N VAL A 11 9.03 0.96 -33.89
CA VAL A 11 10.41 1.40 -33.82
C VAL A 11 11.11 0.55 -32.76
N VAL A 12 11.71 -0.55 -33.18
CA VAL A 12 12.67 -1.32 -32.37
C VAL A 12 14.02 -0.64 -32.56
N VAL A 13 14.44 0.17 -31.58
CA VAL A 13 15.78 0.76 -31.55
C VAL A 13 16.52 0.24 -30.32
N GLY A 14 17.51 -0.61 -30.60
CA GLY A 14 18.81 -0.56 -29.93
C GLY A 14 18.93 -1.19 -28.54
N CYS A 15 19.39 -2.44 -28.50
CA CYS A 15 20.14 -2.98 -27.37
C CYS A 15 21.31 -2.02 -27.04
N GLY A 16 21.25 -1.37 -25.88
CA GLY A 16 22.20 -0.36 -25.40
C GLY A 16 21.54 0.89 -24.80
N GLY A 17 20.22 1.05 -24.94
CA GLY A 17 19.47 2.19 -24.40
C GLY A 17 18.95 1.93 -23.00
N GLY A 18 19.49 2.66 -22.01
CA GLY A 18 18.77 2.88 -20.76
C GLY A 18 17.44 3.59 -21.03
N VAL A 19 16.46 3.37 -20.16
CA VAL A 19 15.17 4.08 -20.21
C VAL A 19 15.46 5.58 -20.07
N SER A 20 14.82 6.43 -20.88
CA SER A 20 14.90 7.88 -20.69
C SER A 20 14.29 8.28 -19.35
N LEU A 21 14.78 9.35 -18.71
CA LEU A 21 14.24 9.79 -17.42
C LEU A 21 12.72 10.04 -17.44
N ASP A 22 12.17 10.64 -18.51
CA ASP A 22 10.71 10.80 -18.70
C ASP A 22 9.98 9.44 -18.75
N GLY A 23 10.55 8.48 -19.47
CA GLY A 23 9.99 7.12 -19.59
C GLY A 23 10.01 6.37 -18.27
N TYR A 24 11.09 6.53 -17.50
CA TYR A 24 11.24 5.95 -16.16
C TYR A 24 10.14 6.47 -15.22
N TYR A 25 9.96 7.78 -15.14
CA TYR A 25 8.95 8.37 -14.27
C TYR A 25 7.52 8.06 -14.72
N ALA A 26 7.25 7.99 -16.04
CA ALA A 26 5.96 7.57 -16.55
C ALA A 26 5.62 6.11 -16.16
N GLU A 27 6.61 5.22 -16.10
CA GLU A 27 6.41 3.85 -15.64
C GLU A 27 6.10 3.77 -14.14
N ILE A 28 6.76 4.60 -13.33
CA ILE A 28 6.49 4.67 -11.89
C ILE A 28 5.12 5.30 -11.62
N GLU A 29 4.77 6.39 -12.28
CA GLU A 29 3.45 7.02 -12.16
C GLU A 29 2.34 6.02 -12.51
N ALA A 30 2.49 5.26 -13.61
CA ALA A 30 1.52 4.23 -13.97
C ALA A 30 1.41 3.11 -12.91
N ALA A 31 2.53 2.74 -12.28
CA ALA A 31 2.54 1.77 -11.19
C ALA A 31 1.85 2.32 -9.93
N SER A 32 2.07 3.59 -9.59
CA SER A 32 1.45 4.28 -8.47
C SER A 32 -0.06 4.41 -8.66
N GLN A 33 -0.52 4.85 -9.84
CA GLN A 33 -1.96 4.89 -10.16
C GLN A 33 -2.65 3.53 -10.08
N ALA A 34 -1.94 2.45 -10.44
CA ALA A 34 -2.47 1.09 -10.31
C ALA A 34 -2.58 0.66 -8.84
N PHE A 35 -1.63 1.06 -8.00
CA PHE A 35 -1.68 0.85 -6.56
C PHE A 35 -2.84 1.63 -5.92
N ASP A 36 -3.01 2.91 -6.27
CA ASP A 36 -4.11 3.74 -5.78
C ASP A 36 -5.47 3.15 -6.16
N ALA A 37 -5.65 2.78 -7.44
CA ALA A 37 -6.89 2.17 -7.90
C ALA A 37 -7.19 0.82 -7.21
N ALA A 38 -6.17 0.07 -6.80
CA ALA A 38 -6.33 -1.17 -6.07
C ALA A 38 -6.67 -0.95 -4.58
N THR A 39 -6.23 0.15 -3.99
CA THR A 39 -6.36 0.42 -2.54
C THR A 39 -7.51 1.38 -2.18
N GLU A 40 -7.97 2.22 -3.11
CA GLU A 40 -9.13 3.09 -2.96
C GLU A 40 -10.38 2.38 -2.38
N PRO A 41 -10.83 1.21 -2.90
CA PRO A 41 -12.02 0.55 -2.35
C PRO A 41 -11.82 0.01 -0.92
N LEU A 42 -10.58 -0.26 -0.50
CA LEU A 42 -10.26 -0.82 0.81
C LEU A 42 -10.50 0.19 1.93
N THR A 43 -10.23 1.46 1.66
CA THR A 43 -10.37 2.54 2.65
C THR A 43 -11.79 3.08 2.73
N ALA A 44 -12.57 2.97 1.64
CA ALA A 44 -13.96 3.44 1.61
C ALA A 44 -14.95 2.49 2.31
N GLY A 45 -14.57 1.22 2.52
CA GLY A 45 -15.47 0.16 2.99
C GLY A 45 -15.38 -0.16 4.49
N VAL A 46 -14.40 0.38 5.21
CA VAL A 46 -14.13 0.02 6.61
C VAL A 46 -14.49 1.17 7.54
N ASP A 47 -15.54 0.98 8.35
CA ASP A 47 -15.95 1.89 9.42
C ASP A 47 -16.10 1.11 10.73
N LEU A 48 -14.95 0.64 11.24
CA LEU A 48 -14.87 -0.18 12.44
C LEU A 48 -15.50 0.52 13.66
N ASP A 49 -15.34 1.84 13.75
CA ASP A 49 -15.90 2.64 14.85
C ASP A 49 -17.44 2.61 14.84
N SER A 50 -18.06 2.83 13.68
CA SER A 50 -19.52 2.74 13.55
C SER A 50 -20.04 1.33 13.77
N ASP A 51 -19.35 0.31 13.26
CA ASP A 51 -19.76 -1.09 13.41
C ASP A 51 -19.69 -1.53 14.88
N ILE A 52 -18.60 -1.21 15.60
CA ILE A 52 -18.48 -1.48 17.03
C ILE A 52 -19.52 -0.68 17.84
N ALA A 53 -19.78 0.59 17.48
CA ALA A 53 -20.80 1.39 18.13
C ALA A 53 -22.20 0.77 17.96
N ALA A 54 -22.54 0.28 16.76
CA ALA A 54 -23.80 -0.39 16.49
C ALA A 54 -23.93 -1.70 17.29
N MET A 55 -22.86 -2.47 17.45
CA MET A 55 -22.84 -3.66 18.31
C MET A 55 -23.14 -3.32 19.77
N ALA A 56 -22.59 -2.20 20.26
CA ALA A 56 -22.75 -1.76 21.64
C ALA A 56 -24.18 -1.29 21.98
N GLU A 57 -25.01 -0.88 21.01
CA GLU A 57 -26.36 -0.34 21.24
C GLU A 57 -27.28 -1.32 22.00
N SER A 58 -27.04 -2.62 21.84
CA SER A 58 -27.88 -3.68 22.43
C SER A 58 -27.33 -4.28 23.72
N VAL A 59 -26.18 -3.82 24.18
CA VAL A 59 -25.46 -4.39 25.33
C VAL A 59 -25.91 -3.72 26.63
N ASP A 60 -26.38 -4.50 27.61
CA ASP A 60 -26.53 -4.00 28.99
C ASP A 60 -25.16 -3.96 29.68
N PRO A 61 -24.61 -2.78 30.01
CA PRO A 61 -23.29 -2.68 30.64
C PRO A 61 -23.25 -3.24 32.07
N ASN A 62 -24.41 -3.55 32.68
CA ASN A 62 -24.50 -4.17 34.00
C ASN A 62 -24.61 -5.70 33.95
N ASP A 63 -24.76 -6.29 32.76
CA ASP A 63 -24.77 -7.73 32.55
C ASP A 63 -23.38 -8.21 32.09
N PRO A 64 -22.58 -8.83 32.97
CA PRO A 64 -21.20 -9.22 32.64
C PRO A 64 -21.13 -10.25 31.50
N ASP A 65 -22.14 -11.08 31.30
CA ASP A 65 -22.15 -12.06 30.21
C ASP A 65 -22.39 -11.37 28.86
N GLN A 66 -23.18 -10.30 28.83
CA GLN A 66 -23.37 -9.50 27.62
C GLN A 66 -22.11 -8.69 27.28
N VAL A 67 -21.47 -8.08 28.28
CA VAL A 67 -20.21 -7.36 28.07
C VAL A 67 -19.11 -8.29 27.56
N ALA A 68 -18.97 -9.49 28.12
CA ALA A 68 -17.98 -10.46 27.69
C ALA A 68 -18.17 -10.87 26.22
N ARG A 69 -19.41 -11.18 25.80
CA ARG A 69 -19.72 -11.51 24.40
C ARG A 69 -19.46 -10.33 23.46
N PHE A 70 -19.87 -9.13 23.85
CA PHE A 70 -19.60 -7.92 23.06
C PHE A 70 -18.11 -7.73 22.81
N LEU A 71 -17.26 -7.89 23.83
CA LEU A 71 -15.81 -7.76 23.68
C LEU A 71 -15.21 -8.84 22.76
N GLU A 72 -15.69 -10.08 22.86
CA GLU A 72 -15.29 -11.19 21.98
C GLU A 72 -15.71 -10.93 20.52
N ASP A 73 -16.95 -10.52 20.31
CA ASP A 73 -17.48 -10.21 18.98
C ASP A 73 -16.76 -9.00 18.37
N ALA A 74 -16.52 -7.95 19.16
CA ALA A 74 -15.80 -6.75 18.71
C ALA A 74 -14.33 -7.06 18.39
N THR A 75 -13.66 -7.90 19.19
CA THR A 75 -12.31 -8.40 18.87
C THR A 75 -12.31 -9.15 17.55
N THR A 76 -13.29 -10.04 17.36
CA THR A 76 -13.42 -10.85 16.12
C THR A 76 -13.65 -9.96 14.90
N LEU A 77 -14.54 -8.98 15.00
CA LEU A 77 -14.81 -8.03 13.93
C LEU A 77 -13.56 -7.20 13.58
N ALA A 78 -12.90 -6.63 14.58
CA ALA A 78 -11.69 -5.82 14.39
C ALA A 78 -10.57 -6.61 13.70
N LYS A 79 -10.35 -7.86 14.14
CA LYS A 79 -9.39 -8.77 13.52
C LYS A 79 -9.74 -9.07 12.06
N ALA A 80 -11.00 -9.41 11.78
CA ALA A 80 -11.44 -9.77 10.43
C ALA A 80 -11.28 -8.59 9.45
N GLN A 81 -11.82 -7.41 9.80
CA GLN A 81 -11.72 -6.22 8.94
C GLN A 81 -10.26 -5.80 8.73
N THR A 82 -9.43 -5.86 9.77
CA THR A 82 -8.02 -5.49 9.65
C THR A 82 -7.21 -6.51 8.85
N ASP A 83 -7.48 -7.82 9.00
CA ASP A 83 -6.82 -8.85 8.19
C ASP A 83 -7.17 -8.72 6.71
N ASP A 84 -8.44 -8.45 6.38
CA ASP A 84 -8.88 -8.23 5.01
C ASP A 84 -8.18 -7.01 4.39
N VAL A 85 -8.14 -5.88 5.10
CA VAL A 85 -7.40 -4.67 4.65
C VAL A 85 -5.91 -4.97 4.46
N LEU A 86 -5.25 -5.62 5.42
CA LEU A 86 -3.82 -5.94 5.33
C LEU A 86 -3.53 -6.96 4.22
N ALA A 87 -4.42 -7.90 3.98
CA ALA A 87 -4.29 -8.88 2.91
C ALA A 87 -4.37 -8.20 1.54
N GLU A 88 -5.41 -7.41 1.30
CA GLU A 88 -5.65 -6.77 0.02
C GLU A 88 -4.65 -5.64 -0.26
N SER A 89 -4.40 -4.77 0.71
CA SER A 89 -3.38 -3.71 0.59
C SER A 89 -1.97 -4.29 0.48
N GLY A 90 -1.68 -5.42 1.15
CA GLY A 90 -0.40 -6.11 1.04
C GLY A 90 -0.16 -6.72 -0.34
N VAL A 91 -1.19 -7.25 -1.00
CA VAL A 91 -1.09 -7.70 -2.39
C VAL A 91 -0.81 -6.53 -3.33
N ALA A 92 -1.54 -5.41 -3.16
CA ALA A 92 -1.31 -4.22 -3.96
C ALA A 92 0.10 -3.63 -3.75
N ALA A 93 0.54 -3.53 -2.49
CA ALA A 93 1.87 -3.02 -2.15
C ALA A 93 2.98 -3.93 -2.70
N ALA A 94 2.83 -5.25 -2.59
CA ALA A 94 3.78 -6.20 -3.17
C ALA A 94 3.87 -6.06 -4.69
N ALA A 95 2.73 -5.90 -5.38
CA ALA A 95 2.69 -5.70 -6.82
C ALA A 95 3.34 -4.36 -7.23
N PHE A 96 3.12 -3.29 -6.47
CA PHE A 96 3.76 -2.00 -6.71
C PHE A 96 5.27 -2.07 -6.54
N VAL A 97 5.75 -2.62 -5.42
CA VAL A 97 7.19 -2.77 -5.14
C VAL A 97 7.86 -3.70 -6.16
N GLN A 98 7.20 -4.78 -6.57
CA GLN A 98 7.68 -5.62 -7.66
C GLN A 98 7.80 -4.81 -8.96
N ARG A 99 6.79 -3.98 -9.27
CA ARG A 99 6.83 -3.17 -10.49
C ARG A 99 7.97 -2.15 -10.43
N LEU A 100 8.22 -1.53 -9.27
CA LEU A 100 9.37 -0.65 -9.07
C LEU A 100 10.68 -1.40 -9.33
N SER A 101 10.88 -2.58 -8.74
CA SER A 101 12.14 -3.33 -8.90
C SER A 101 12.39 -3.87 -10.31
N GLU A 102 11.35 -3.97 -11.14
CA GLU A 102 11.43 -4.34 -12.56
C GLU A 102 11.73 -3.15 -13.49
N VAL A 103 11.63 -1.90 -13.00
CA VAL A 103 11.93 -0.70 -13.79
C VAL A 103 13.44 -0.42 -13.75
N ASP A 104 14.07 -0.43 -14.92
CA ASP A 104 15.49 -0.06 -15.04
C ASP A 104 15.67 1.44 -14.77
N ALA A 105 16.19 1.76 -13.57
CA ALA A 105 16.47 3.14 -13.18
C ALA A 105 17.66 3.76 -13.95
N PRO A 106 17.49 4.95 -14.54
CA PRO A 106 18.60 5.75 -15.07
C PRO A 106 19.66 6.06 -14.00
N GLU A 107 20.89 6.33 -14.41
CA GLU A 107 22.02 6.59 -13.49
C GLU A 107 21.73 7.77 -12.56
N GLU A 108 20.98 8.76 -13.05
CA GLU A 108 20.58 9.98 -12.34
C GLU A 108 19.69 9.73 -11.11
N VAL A 109 18.94 8.63 -11.09
CA VAL A 109 17.96 8.29 -10.04
C VAL A 109 18.19 6.92 -9.42
N ALA A 110 19.24 6.20 -9.84
CA ALA A 110 19.48 4.82 -9.44
C ALA A 110 19.62 4.64 -7.92
N THR A 111 20.17 5.62 -7.22
CA THR A 111 20.36 5.55 -5.76
C THR A 111 19.02 5.67 -5.03
N GLU A 112 18.24 6.69 -5.36
CA GLU A 112 16.93 6.97 -4.77
C GLU A 112 15.92 5.89 -5.13
N HIS A 113 15.99 5.37 -6.37
CA HIS A 113 15.20 4.22 -6.80
C HIS A 113 15.48 2.98 -5.95
N ALA A 114 16.77 2.62 -5.81
CA ALA A 114 17.16 1.47 -5.00
C ALA A 114 16.72 1.63 -3.53
N ALA A 115 16.81 2.84 -2.98
CA ALA A 115 16.30 3.13 -1.64
C ALA A 115 14.78 2.96 -1.54
N ALA A 116 14.01 3.44 -2.52
CA ALA A 116 12.56 3.25 -2.56
C ALA A 116 12.17 1.77 -2.63
N VAL A 117 12.84 0.98 -3.50
CA VAL A 117 12.64 -0.48 -3.60
C VAL A 117 12.95 -1.16 -2.27
N GLU A 118 14.12 -0.91 -1.68
CA GLU A 118 14.52 -1.52 -0.40
C GLU A 118 13.52 -1.24 0.72
N ARG A 119 13.05 0.02 0.85
CA ARG A 119 12.07 0.39 1.88
C ARG A 119 10.69 -0.20 1.60
N GLY A 120 10.29 -0.27 0.34
CA GLY A 120 9.05 -0.92 -0.08
C GLY A 120 9.07 -2.42 0.22
N GLU A 121 10.17 -3.10 -0.08
CA GLU A 121 10.36 -4.52 0.24
C GLU A 121 10.31 -4.77 1.76
N ALA A 122 10.96 -3.92 2.55
CA ALA A 122 10.91 -3.98 4.01
C ALA A 122 9.48 -3.80 4.55
N LEU A 123 8.72 -2.84 4.00
CA LEU A 123 7.32 -2.62 4.37
C LEU A 123 6.45 -3.86 4.05
N VAL A 124 6.55 -4.38 2.82
CA VAL A 124 5.77 -5.55 2.37
C VAL A 124 6.11 -6.80 3.18
N ALA A 125 7.38 -6.99 3.53
CA ALA A 125 7.84 -8.14 4.31
C ALA A 125 7.27 -8.19 5.74
N GLU A 126 6.86 -7.04 6.31
CA GLU A 126 6.27 -6.98 7.64
C GLU A 126 4.79 -7.37 7.67
N ILE A 127 4.07 -7.27 6.56
CA ILE A 127 2.63 -7.52 6.50
C ILE A 127 2.27 -8.93 6.99
N PRO A 128 2.94 -10.02 6.56
CA PRO A 128 2.66 -11.36 7.09
C PRO A 128 2.88 -11.49 8.60
N ARG A 129 3.88 -10.79 9.16
CA ARG A 129 4.16 -10.82 10.60
C ARG A 129 3.03 -10.14 11.37
N ILE A 130 2.60 -8.96 10.93
CA ILE A 130 1.51 -8.20 11.56
C ILE A 130 0.20 -9.00 11.54
N ARG A 131 -0.11 -9.63 10.39
CA ARG A 131 -1.29 -10.50 10.28
C ARG A 131 -1.25 -11.67 11.25
N ALA A 132 -0.09 -12.29 11.44
CA ALA A 132 0.07 -13.35 12.43
C ALA A 132 -0.10 -12.86 13.89
N GLU A 133 0.35 -11.64 14.20
CA GLU A 133 0.17 -11.04 15.53
C GLU A 133 -1.30 -10.67 15.79
N ILE A 134 -2.00 -10.14 14.78
CA ILE A 134 -3.45 -9.89 14.84
C ILE A 134 -4.21 -11.19 15.04
N ASP A 135 -3.89 -12.26 14.29
CA ASP A 135 -4.54 -13.56 14.43
C ASP A 135 -4.33 -14.16 15.83
N ALA A 136 -3.14 -13.96 16.42
CA ALA A 136 -2.82 -14.43 17.77
C ALA A 136 -3.47 -13.60 18.90
N ALA A 137 -3.96 -12.39 18.62
CA ALA A 137 -4.60 -11.55 19.62
C ALA A 137 -5.87 -12.21 20.18
N ALA A 138 -5.95 -12.33 21.51
CA ALA A 138 -7.08 -12.94 22.21
C ALA A 138 -8.10 -11.91 22.68
N THR A 139 -7.70 -10.64 22.81
CA THR A 139 -8.52 -9.53 23.26
C THR A 139 -8.33 -8.30 22.37
N LEU A 140 -9.25 -7.33 22.45
CA LEU A 140 -9.08 -6.02 21.81
C LEU A 140 -7.81 -5.29 22.26
N GLU A 141 -7.38 -5.47 23.52
CA GLU A 141 -6.15 -4.90 24.04
C GLU A 141 -4.93 -5.53 23.37
N ASP A 142 -4.86 -6.87 23.30
CA ASP A 142 -3.79 -7.58 22.59
C ASP A 142 -3.73 -7.19 21.10
N PHE A 143 -4.91 -6.99 20.48
CA PHE A 143 -5.02 -6.54 19.10
C PHE A 143 -4.47 -5.12 18.91
N ALA A 144 -4.84 -4.19 19.80
CA ALA A 144 -4.33 -2.82 19.78
C ALA A 144 -2.82 -2.77 20.03
N ASP A 145 -2.31 -3.62 20.93
CA ASP A 145 -0.89 -3.76 21.20
C ASP A 145 -0.12 -4.31 19.99
N ALA A 146 -0.67 -5.31 19.29
CA ALA A 146 -0.09 -5.85 18.06
C ALA A 146 0.05 -4.77 16.98
N LEU A 147 -0.99 -3.95 16.78
CA LEU A 147 -0.95 -2.82 15.85
C LEU A 147 0.04 -1.73 16.29
N SER A 148 0.08 -1.39 17.58
CA SER A 148 0.93 -0.32 18.12
C SER A 148 2.41 -0.70 18.13
N ALA A 149 2.73 -1.97 18.35
CA ALA A 149 4.09 -2.50 18.31
C ALA A 149 4.60 -2.70 16.87
N SER A 150 3.70 -2.67 15.89
CA SER A 150 4.05 -2.84 14.49
C SER A 150 4.96 -1.71 13.98
N PRO A 151 6.04 -2.02 13.25
CA PRO A 151 6.87 -1.04 12.59
C PRO A 151 6.22 -0.46 11.32
N ILE A 152 4.99 -0.87 10.97
CA ILE A 152 4.36 -0.50 9.68
C ILE A 152 4.25 1.01 9.49
N GLY A 153 3.92 1.77 10.54
CA GLY A 153 3.86 3.23 10.48
C GLY A 153 5.22 3.85 10.13
N ARG A 154 6.27 3.46 10.85
CA ARG A 154 7.64 3.90 10.56
C ARG A 154 8.11 3.48 9.17
N LEU A 155 7.85 2.25 8.75
CA LEU A 155 8.28 1.75 7.44
C LEU A 155 7.52 2.42 6.29
N SER A 156 6.23 2.70 6.48
CA SER A 156 5.42 3.48 5.55
C SER A 156 5.95 4.91 5.42
N GLU A 157 6.33 5.55 6.53
CA GLU A 157 6.97 6.88 6.52
C GLU A 157 8.33 6.86 5.80
N GLU A 158 9.16 5.85 6.06
CA GLU A 158 10.46 5.67 5.40
C GLU A 158 10.31 5.44 3.88
N PHE A 159 9.35 4.62 3.47
CA PHE A 159 9.03 4.41 2.07
C PHE A 159 8.52 5.69 1.40
N SER A 160 7.58 6.38 2.04
CA SER A 160 7.04 7.66 1.54
C SER A 160 8.11 8.73 1.42
N ALA A 161 9.10 8.75 2.33
CA ALA A 161 10.25 9.64 2.23
C ALA A 161 11.09 9.33 0.98
N ALA A 162 11.43 8.06 0.74
CA ALA A 162 12.18 7.65 -0.45
C ALA A 162 11.42 7.95 -1.75
N CYS A 163 10.10 7.77 -1.77
CA CYS A 163 9.25 8.18 -2.90
C CYS A 163 9.31 9.70 -3.12
N ARG A 164 9.23 10.51 -2.06
CA ARG A 164 9.33 11.97 -2.17
C ARG A 164 10.69 12.42 -2.68
N ASP A 165 11.77 11.72 -2.35
CA ASP A 165 13.10 12.00 -2.90
C ASP A 165 13.11 11.78 -4.43
N LEU A 166 12.45 10.73 -4.93
CA LEU A 166 12.24 10.51 -6.36
C LEU A 166 11.40 11.62 -7.01
N GLN A 167 10.31 12.06 -6.37
CA GLN A 167 9.48 13.16 -6.86
C GLN A 167 10.29 14.46 -6.95
N ALA A 168 11.13 14.76 -5.95
CA ALA A 168 11.95 15.97 -5.93
C ALA A 168 12.95 16.01 -7.09
N ILE A 169 13.47 14.86 -7.53
CA ILE A 169 14.33 14.78 -8.72
C ILE A 169 13.51 15.04 -9.99
N ALA A 170 12.31 14.44 -10.12
CA ALA A 170 11.42 14.71 -11.26
C ALA A 170 11.11 16.21 -11.39
N ASP A 171 10.73 16.84 -10.27
CA ASP A 171 10.44 18.27 -10.20
C ASP A 171 11.67 19.11 -10.59
N GLY A 172 12.86 18.72 -10.13
CA GLY A 172 14.13 19.37 -10.46
C GLY A 172 14.48 19.33 -11.95
N GLU A 173 14.11 18.24 -12.62
CA GLU A 173 14.31 18.03 -14.06
C GLU A 173 13.14 18.56 -14.91
N GLY A 174 12.10 19.11 -14.28
CA GLY A 174 10.92 19.64 -14.96
C GLY A 174 9.98 18.56 -15.53
N ILE A 175 10.08 17.33 -15.03
CA ILE A 175 9.23 16.20 -15.41
C ILE A 175 7.93 16.30 -14.63
N THR A 176 6.80 16.45 -15.34
CA THR A 176 5.48 16.58 -14.72
C THR A 176 4.86 15.20 -14.51
N VAL A 177 5.05 14.63 -13.32
CA VAL A 177 4.44 13.38 -12.87
C VAL A 177 3.94 13.51 -11.44
N ASP A 178 2.94 12.72 -11.08
CA ASP A 178 2.50 12.55 -9.68
C ASP A 178 2.76 11.11 -9.25
N LEU A 179 3.73 10.92 -8.36
CA LEU A 179 4.10 9.60 -7.86
C LEU A 179 3.25 9.13 -6.68
N GLY A 180 2.32 9.94 -6.16
CA GLY A 180 1.44 9.53 -5.06
C GLY A 180 2.18 9.25 -3.75
N CYS A 181 3.25 10.00 -3.46
CA CYS A 181 4.17 9.74 -2.34
C CYS A 181 3.64 10.14 -0.93
N GLY A 182 2.32 10.18 -0.75
CA GLY A 182 1.67 10.66 0.48
C GLY A 182 0.29 10.07 0.70
#